data_AF-A0A1H4NZG8-F1
#
_entry.id   AF-A0A1H4NZG8-F1
#
_cell.length_a   1.000
_cell.length_b   1.000
_cell.length_c   1.000
_cell.angle_alpha   90.00
_cell.angle_beta   90.00
_cell.angle_gamma   90.00
#
_symmetry.space_group_name_H-M   'P 1'
#
loop_
_entity.id
_entity.type
_entity.pdbx_description
1 polymer ?
#
loop_
_entity_poly.entity_id
_entity_poly.type
_entity_poly.pdbx_seq_one_letter_code
_entity_poly.pdbx_strand_id
1 'polypeptide(L)'
;MNSPAWQDLHDLNRPFAPGPRVQQLADYAQSGQTLSSEQLLGVAGARVLFANYPALRADFDAPWEQAPGEPLPVAIDRWLLRNAAYISTSQAAAQGINTPIALDNRRVTGWRPPRYGRAAVLCAPASEQVLFDIKGIGVPPDEAPQLPHSNGLLTLAEAVHEVLMEHLVYAAMSHAGAAITPLPAYALIDLGFDALWHDGRAAEPAVLLLRRACTRPRCQWQRYWQGPELAGALMQAELLLRRYGLTASSCGAVRFHVCQENGELQVRRDEQELPISAQVAGTLQRLMSANRGQPLLIDGVNVQLAGVPGVAPLQLQVMDFGRYRFAERFEHHLYAWIDADYQNLNGLYLAPDDPRYVQPDPRLSLARSAEGRCFVELQRQVEGFRQDGDPQRLCQALRAALAEACRALRGQA
;
A
#
# COMPACT_ATOMS: atom_id res chain seq x y z
N MET A 1 45.14 -10.63 2.95
CA MET A 1 43.95 -11.51 3.06
C MET A 1 42.74 -10.60 2.90
N ASN A 2 42.15 -10.64 1.71
CA ASN A 2 41.00 -9.80 1.36
C ASN A 2 39.76 -10.36 2.06
N SER A 3 39.20 -9.60 3.00
CA SER A 3 37.85 -9.88 3.51
C SER A 3 36.89 -9.92 2.33
N PRO A 4 35.97 -10.89 2.23
CA PRO A 4 34.92 -10.84 1.23
C PRO A 4 34.14 -9.55 1.48
N ALA A 5 34.01 -8.72 0.45
CA ALA A 5 33.06 -7.63 0.45
C ALA A 5 31.65 -8.25 0.53
N TRP A 6 31.14 -8.43 1.76
CA TRP A 6 29.74 -8.70 2.03
C TRP A 6 28.96 -7.44 1.60
N GLN A 7 28.65 -7.35 0.31
CA GLN A 7 27.66 -6.40 -0.20
C GLN A 7 26.32 -6.76 0.43
N ASP A 8 25.66 -5.82 1.11
CA ASP A 8 24.39 -6.06 1.82
C ASP A 8 23.35 -6.75 0.91
N LEU A 9 23.17 -8.06 1.11
CA LEU A 9 22.58 -8.97 0.11
C LEU A 9 21.05 -8.80 -0.04
N HIS A 10 20.35 -8.28 0.98
CA HIS A 10 18.88 -8.08 0.99
C HIS A 10 18.41 -6.64 1.26
N ASP A 11 19.33 -5.69 1.47
CA ASP A 11 19.04 -4.31 1.88
C ASP A 11 18.69 -3.34 0.73
N LEU A 12 17.47 -2.79 0.68
CA LEU A 12 17.13 -1.77 -0.32
C LEU A 12 17.86 -0.42 -0.09
N ASN A 13 18.57 -0.28 1.04
CA ASN A 13 19.51 0.77 1.44
C ASN A 13 18.91 2.17 1.61
N ARG A 14 18.00 2.61 0.72
CA ARG A 14 17.19 3.83 0.82
C ARG A 14 15.98 3.72 -0.11
N PRO A 15 14.89 4.45 0.18
CA PRO A 15 14.77 5.46 1.24
C PRO A 15 13.74 5.15 2.33
N PHE A 16 14.04 5.60 3.55
CA PHE A 16 13.11 5.53 4.68
C PHE A 16 13.09 6.89 5.38
N ALA A 17 11.91 7.48 5.46
CA ALA A 17 11.72 8.71 6.21
C ALA A 17 11.64 8.38 7.72
N PRO A 18 12.47 9.00 8.57
CA PRO A 18 12.19 8.99 9.99
C PRO A 18 10.81 9.60 10.22
N GLY A 19 10.07 9.08 11.18
CA GLY A 19 8.71 9.54 11.41
C GLY A 19 8.09 8.92 12.64
N PRO A 20 6.92 9.42 13.06
CA PRO A 20 6.21 8.86 14.19
C PRO A 20 5.85 7.40 13.91
N ARG A 21 5.84 6.60 14.97
CA ARG A 21 5.32 5.23 14.97
C ARG A 21 4.46 5.05 16.20
N VAL A 22 3.48 4.16 16.09
CA VAL A 22 2.82 3.61 17.27
C VAL A 22 3.83 2.75 18.03
N GLN A 23 3.98 3.00 19.32
CA GLN A 23 4.88 2.27 20.19
C GLN A 23 4.13 1.37 21.16
N GLN A 24 2.89 1.72 21.52
CA GLN A 24 2.07 0.98 22.46
C GLN A 24 0.63 0.83 21.94
N LEU A 25 -0.07 -0.24 22.34
CA LEU A 25 -1.48 -0.43 21.98
C LEU A 25 -2.37 0.75 22.42
N ALA A 26 -2.02 1.40 23.54
CA ALA A 26 -2.73 2.58 24.06
C ALA A 26 -2.76 3.76 23.06
N ASP A 27 -1.79 3.86 22.15
CA ASP A 27 -1.75 4.94 21.14
C ASP A 27 -2.95 4.85 20.18
N TYR A 28 -3.42 3.63 19.86
CA TYR A 28 -4.63 3.44 19.07
C TYR A 28 -5.87 3.94 19.83
N ALA A 29 -6.00 3.59 21.11
CA ALA A 29 -7.11 4.04 21.94
C ALA A 29 -7.15 5.57 22.07
N GLN A 30 -5.98 6.22 22.24
CA GLN A 30 -5.87 7.68 22.26
C GLN A 30 -6.31 8.33 20.95
N SER A 31 -6.11 7.66 19.81
CA SER A 31 -6.60 8.10 18.51
C SER A 31 -8.09 7.78 18.25
N GLY A 32 -8.78 7.16 19.22
CA GLY A 32 -10.18 6.72 19.09
C GLY A 32 -10.39 5.44 18.29
N GLN A 33 -9.32 4.71 17.97
CA GLN A 33 -9.38 3.43 17.25
C GLN A 33 -9.51 2.27 18.24
N THR A 34 -10.70 1.67 18.30
CA THR A 34 -10.92 0.45 19.09
C THR A 34 -10.30 -0.76 18.40
N LEU A 35 -9.42 -1.46 19.10
CA LEU A 35 -8.77 -2.68 18.60
C LEU A 35 -9.62 -3.91 18.90
N SER A 36 -9.74 -4.84 17.96
CA SER A 36 -10.18 -6.21 18.23
C SER A 36 -8.97 -7.14 18.31
N SER A 37 -8.94 -8.02 19.30
CA SER A 37 -7.86 -9.01 19.44
C SER A 37 -8.24 -10.33 18.78
N GLU A 38 -7.26 -11.04 18.23
CA GLU A 38 -7.43 -12.40 17.72
C GLU A 38 -6.23 -13.29 18.10
N GLN A 39 -6.42 -14.60 18.01
CA GLN A 39 -5.32 -15.55 18.10
C GLN A 39 -4.76 -15.78 16.69
N LEU A 40 -3.45 -15.59 16.53
CA LEU A 40 -2.74 -15.91 15.29
C LEU A 40 -1.87 -17.16 15.48
N LEU A 41 -1.66 -17.88 14.39
CA LEU A 41 -0.97 -19.17 14.34
C LEU A 41 0.38 -19.04 13.62
N GLY A 42 1.44 -19.60 14.19
CA GLY A 42 2.77 -19.56 13.58
C GLY A 42 2.83 -20.39 12.30
N VAL A 43 3.47 -19.83 11.27
CA VAL A 43 3.67 -20.50 9.98
C VAL A 43 5.06 -21.11 9.94
N ALA A 44 5.13 -22.42 9.68
CA ALA A 44 6.36 -23.17 9.53
C ALA A 44 6.97 -22.93 8.14
N GLY A 45 8.31 -22.90 8.06
CA GLY A 45 9.01 -22.76 6.78
C GLY A 45 8.97 -21.35 6.17
N ALA A 46 8.43 -20.35 6.87
CA ALA A 46 8.48 -18.97 6.43
C ALA A 46 9.93 -18.47 6.31
N ARG A 47 10.19 -17.59 5.34
CA ARG A 47 11.52 -17.03 5.07
C ARG A 47 11.45 -15.55 4.71
N VAL A 48 12.46 -14.79 5.12
CA VAL A 48 12.59 -13.38 4.73
C VAL A 48 13.01 -13.31 3.27
N LEU A 49 12.27 -12.54 2.45
CA LEU A 49 12.62 -12.31 1.06
C LEU A 49 13.49 -11.06 0.88
N PHE A 50 13.10 -9.99 1.56
CA PHE A 50 13.95 -8.81 1.73
C PHE A 50 13.68 -8.20 3.09
N ALA A 51 14.67 -7.47 3.61
CA ALA A 51 14.53 -6.69 4.81
C ALA A 51 15.29 -5.37 4.66
N ASN A 52 14.69 -4.33 5.21
CA ASN A 52 15.23 -3.01 5.32
C ASN A 52 15.89 -2.86 6.68
N TYR A 53 17.13 -3.37 6.77
CA TYR A 53 17.92 -3.34 7.99
C TYR A 53 18.16 -1.91 8.51
N PRO A 54 18.37 -0.87 7.67
CA PRO A 54 18.50 0.50 8.16
C PRO A 54 17.27 1.00 8.91
N ALA A 55 16.05 0.82 8.39
CA ALA A 55 14.84 1.27 9.09
C ALA A 55 14.57 0.46 10.35
N LEU A 56 14.77 -0.87 10.29
CA LEU A 56 14.68 -1.72 11.48
C LEU A 56 15.62 -1.25 12.59
N ARG A 57 16.87 -0.89 12.25
CA ARG A 57 17.82 -0.35 13.22
C ARG A 57 17.49 1.04 13.72
N ALA A 58 16.84 1.86 12.91
CA ALA A 58 16.42 3.19 13.32
C ALA A 58 15.24 3.15 14.29
N ASP A 59 14.29 2.23 14.09
CA ASP A 59 13.03 2.20 14.83
C ASP A 59 13.03 1.25 16.05
N PHE A 60 14.00 0.34 16.14
CA PHE A 60 14.12 -0.65 17.21
C PHE A 60 15.51 -0.63 17.87
N ASP A 61 15.53 -0.65 19.21
CA ASP A 61 16.74 -0.61 20.06
C ASP A 61 17.50 -1.96 20.09
N ALA A 62 17.80 -2.52 18.92
CA ALA A 62 18.49 -3.81 18.77
C ALA A 62 17.88 -4.99 19.55
N PRO A 63 16.57 -5.28 19.42
CA PRO A 63 15.93 -6.41 20.10
C PRO A 63 16.36 -7.80 19.55
N TRP A 64 17.20 -7.84 18.52
CA TRP A 64 17.67 -9.10 17.93
C TRP A 64 18.81 -9.69 18.78
N GLU A 65 18.55 -10.85 19.38
CA GLU A 65 19.57 -11.65 20.06
C GLU A 65 20.58 -12.18 19.03
N GLN A 66 21.80 -11.62 19.01
CA GLN A 66 22.87 -12.01 18.11
C GLN A 66 23.78 -13.05 18.77
N ALA A 67 23.93 -14.23 18.14
CA ALA A 67 24.86 -15.25 18.61
C ALA A 67 26.33 -14.86 18.31
N PRO A 68 27.32 -15.33 19.08
CA PRO A 68 28.73 -15.08 18.78
C PRO A 68 29.11 -15.52 17.37
N GLY A 69 29.66 -14.60 16.57
CA GLY A 69 30.08 -14.87 15.18
C GLY A 69 28.96 -14.84 14.13
N GLU A 70 27.71 -14.64 14.54
CA GLU A 70 26.59 -14.53 13.61
C GLU A 70 26.56 -13.16 12.93
N PRO A 71 26.40 -13.07 11.59
CA PRO A 71 26.18 -11.80 10.92
C PRO A 71 24.88 -11.12 11.39
N LEU A 72 24.96 -9.81 11.66
CA LEU A 72 23.83 -9.01 12.14
C LEU A 72 22.54 -9.16 11.29
N PRO A 73 22.57 -9.15 9.94
CA PRO A 73 21.37 -9.38 9.13
C PRO A 73 20.67 -10.71 9.43
N VAL A 74 21.44 -11.78 9.69
CA VAL A 74 20.89 -13.11 10.01
C VAL A 74 20.17 -13.08 11.37
N ALA A 75 20.74 -12.38 12.36
CA ALA A 75 20.09 -12.18 13.65
C ALA A 75 18.77 -11.40 13.52
N ILE A 76 18.74 -10.37 12.66
CA ILE A 76 17.52 -9.60 12.36
C ILE A 76 16.50 -10.47 11.64
N ASP A 77 16.89 -11.25 10.63
CA ASP A 77 15.98 -12.13 9.89
C ASP A 77 15.33 -13.17 10.80
N ARG A 78 16.11 -13.80 11.69
CA ARG A 78 15.57 -14.71 12.72
C ARG A 78 14.57 -13.99 13.62
N TRP A 79 14.89 -12.77 14.06
CA TRP A 79 14.00 -11.97 14.89
C TRP A 79 12.70 -11.61 14.14
N LEU A 80 12.76 -11.25 12.86
CA LEU A 80 11.58 -10.99 12.02
C LEU A 80 10.69 -12.23 11.93
N LEU A 81 11.25 -13.39 11.61
CA LEU A 81 10.49 -14.64 11.48
C LEU A 81 9.85 -15.06 12.81
N ARG A 82 10.58 -14.89 13.92
CA ARG A 82 10.07 -15.20 15.26
C ARG A 82 8.86 -14.34 15.62
N ASN A 83 8.84 -13.07 15.21
CA ASN A 83 7.86 -12.08 15.65
C ASN A 83 6.76 -11.74 14.62
N ALA A 84 6.89 -12.16 13.36
CA ALA A 84 5.95 -11.76 12.31
C ALA A 84 5.37 -12.90 11.47
N ALA A 85 6.01 -14.08 11.40
CA ALA A 85 5.55 -15.19 10.55
C ALA A 85 4.33 -15.92 11.16
N TYR A 86 3.18 -15.24 11.11
CA TYR A 86 1.90 -15.69 11.64
C TYR A 86 0.79 -15.55 10.59
N ILE A 87 -0.30 -16.29 10.78
CA ILE A 87 -1.52 -16.22 9.95
C ILE A 87 -2.77 -16.29 10.83
N SER A 88 -3.90 -15.72 10.40
CA SER A 88 -5.15 -15.79 11.12
C SER A 88 -5.72 -17.20 11.17
N THR A 89 -6.46 -17.51 12.24
CA THR A 89 -7.11 -18.81 12.42
C THR A 89 -8.10 -19.10 11.29
N SER A 90 -8.87 -18.09 10.86
CA SER A 90 -9.82 -18.23 9.75
C SER A 90 -9.13 -18.56 8.44
N GLN A 91 -7.97 -17.94 8.17
CA GLN A 91 -7.21 -18.24 6.97
C GLN A 91 -6.59 -19.64 7.01
N ALA A 92 -6.05 -20.06 8.15
CA ALA A 92 -5.48 -21.39 8.33
C ALA A 92 -6.52 -22.51 8.16
N ALA A 93 -7.77 -22.25 8.54
CA ALA A 93 -8.88 -23.19 8.38
C ALA A 93 -9.50 -23.18 6.97
N ALA A 94 -9.16 -22.22 6.12
CA ALA A 94 -9.78 -22.06 4.81
C ALA A 94 -9.37 -23.16 3.83
N GLN A 95 -10.29 -23.50 2.92
CA GLN A 95 -10.08 -24.46 1.85
C GLN A 95 -10.38 -23.80 0.51
N GLY A 96 -9.60 -24.12 -0.53
CA GLY A 96 -9.81 -23.60 -1.88
C GLY A 96 -9.37 -22.14 -2.10
N ILE A 97 -8.82 -21.49 -1.08
CA ILE A 97 -8.32 -20.10 -1.15
C ILE A 97 -6.78 -20.06 -1.20
N ASN A 98 -6.13 -21.06 -0.60
CA ASN A 98 -4.69 -21.21 -0.56
C ASN A 98 -4.30 -22.69 -0.64
N THR A 99 -3.05 -22.96 -1.01
CA THR A 99 -2.45 -24.29 -0.80
C THR A 99 -2.31 -24.57 0.70
N PRO A 100 -2.12 -25.84 1.12
CA PRO A 100 -2.04 -26.19 2.53
C PRO A 100 -0.99 -25.37 3.30
N ILE A 101 -1.37 -24.82 4.45
CA ILE A 101 -0.48 -24.02 5.30
C ILE A 101 0.18 -24.93 6.32
N ALA A 102 1.52 -25.01 6.28
CA ALA A 102 2.28 -25.69 7.33
C ALA A 102 2.33 -24.80 8.58
N LEU A 103 1.76 -25.26 9.68
CA LEU A 103 1.75 -24.54 10.96
C LEU A 103 2.80 -25.09 11.92
N ASP A 104 3.32 -24.23 12.80
CA ASP A 104 4.12 -24.63 13.95
C ASP A 104 3.35 -24.45 15.28
N ASN A 105 4.01 -24.71 16.41
CA ASN A 105 3.36 -24.65 17.72
C ASN A 105 3.23 -23.23 18.30
N ARG A 106 3.74 -22.20 17.60
CA ARG A 106 3.69 -20.81 18.10
C ARG A 106 2.28 -20.26 17.95
N ARG A 107 1.93 -19.45 18.94
CA ARG A 107 0.66 -18.74 19.03
C ARG A 107 0.94 -17.35 19.57
N VAL A 108 0.35 -16.33 18.98
CA VAL A 108 0.46 -14.94 19.45
C VAL A 108 -0.88 -14.22 19.35
N THR A 109 -1.14 -13.31 20.27
CA THR A 109 -2.28 -12.39 20.13
C THR A 109 -1.93 -11.34 19.08
N GLY A 110 -2.81 -11.14 18.10
CA GLY A 110 -2.76 -10.02 17.18
C GLY A 110 -3.90 -9.04 17.47
N TRP A 111 -3.75 -7.80 17.00
CA TRP A 111 -4.76 -6.76 17.19
C TRP A 111 -5.13 -6.12 15.84
N ARG A 112 -6.41 -6.02 15.54
CA ARG A 112 -6.93 -5.36 14.33
C ARG A 112 -7.52 -4.00 14.70
N PRO A 113 -6.96 -2.90 14.18
CA PRO A 113 -7.64 -1.63 14.10
C PRO A 113 -8.95 -1.73 13.29
N PRO A 114 -9.87 -0.75 13.42
CA PRO A 114 -11.11 -0.76 12.65
C PRO A 114 -10.87 -0.81 11.14
N ARG A 115 -11.69 -1.60 10.44
CA ARG A 115 -11.62 -1.84 8.98
C ARG A 115 -10.36 -2.56 8.47
N TYR A 116 -9.55 -3.15 9.34
CA TYR A 116 -8.42 -3.98 8.93
C TYR A 116 -8.87 -5.36 8.44
N GLY A 117 -9.17 -5.48 7.14
CA GLY A 117 -9.65 -6.73 6.54
C GLY A 117 -8.58 -7.79 6.26
N ARG A 118 -7.32 -7.39 6.00
CA ARG A 118 -6.22 -8.34 5.76
C ARG A 118 -4.91 -7.98 6.46
N ALA A 119 -5.01 -7.16 7.50
CA ALA A 119 -3.87 -6.71 8.25
C ALA A 119 -4.12 -6.83 9.75
N ALA A 120 -3.04 -6.96 10.53
CA ALA A 120 -3.09 -6.91 11.99
C ALA A 120 -1.80 -6.30 12.53
N VAL A 121 -1.88 -5.77 13.74
CA VAL A 121 -0.76 -5.28 14.52
C VAL A 121 -0.25 -6.40 15.41
N LEU A 122 1.07 -6.57 15.47
CA LEU A 122 1.75 -7.47 16.39
C LEU A 122 2.58 -6.69 17.40
N CYS A 123 2.57 -7.17 18.64
CA CYS A 123 3.38 -6.65 19.73
C CYS A 123 4.55 -7.58 20.05
N ALA A 124 5.51 -7.06 20.79
CA ALA A 124 6.58 -7.86 21.37
C ALA A 124 5.99 -8.91 22.32
N PRO A 125 6.61 -10.11 22.43
CA PRO A 125 6.11 -11.16 23.29
C PRO A 125 5.90 -10.69 24.74
N ALA A 126 4.73 -11.01 25.30
CA ALA A 126 4.33 -10.64 26.67
C ALA A 126 4.41 -9.12 26.97
N SER A 127 4.24 -8.27 25.95
CA SER A 127 4.29 -6.81 26.06
C SER A 127 3.19 -6.16 25.21
N GLU A 128 2.83 -4.92 25.54
CA GLU A 128 1.98 -4.06 24.70
C GLU A 128 2.79 -3.22 23.71
N GLN A 129 4.12 -3.40 23.69
CA GLN A 129 5.00 -2.71 22.76
C GLN A 129 4.72 -3.18 21.33
N VAL A 130 4.20 -2.28 20.51
CA VAL A 130 3.89 -2.56 19.11
C VAL A 130 5.19 -2.67 18.30
N LEU A 131 5.28 -3.76 17.52
CA LEU A 131 6.37 -4.02 16.59
C LEU A 131 5.97 -3.65 15.17
N PHE A 132 4.96 -4.33 14.63
CA PHE A 132 4.63 -4.28 13.20
C PHE A 132 3.15 -4.10 12.98
N ASP A 133 2.82 -3.37 11.92
CA ASP A 133 1.55 -3.56 11.21
C ASP A 133 1.85 -4.50 10.02
N ILE A 134 1.14 -5.62 9.94
CA ILE A 134 1.43 -6.72 9.02
C ILE A 134 0.25 -6.89 8.08
N LYS A 135 0.50 -6.80 6.77
CA LYS A 135 -0.49 -7.00 5.71
C LYS A 135 -0.30 -8.36 5.05
N GLY A 136 -1.41 -9.03 4.72
CA GLY A 136 -1.43 -10.38 4.16
C GLY A 136 -1.61 -11.49 5.21
N ILE A 137 -1.95 -11.13 6.45
CA ILE A 137 -2.04 -12.05 7.59
C ILE A 137 -3.32 -12.90 7.61
N GLY A 138 -4.21 -12.75 6.62
CA GLY A 138 -5.52 -13.38 6.60
C GLY A 138 -6.65 -12.47 7.07
N VAL A 139 -7.88 -12.97 6.93
CA VAL A 139 -9.12 -12.27 7.33
C VAL A 139 -9.35 -12.31 8.86
N PRO A 140 -10.20 -11.42 9.41
CA PRO A 140 -10.64 -11.45 10.81
C PRO A 140 -11.23 -12.82 11.26
N PRO A 141 -11.22 -13.12 12.57
CA PRO A 141 -11.68 -14.41 13.10
C PRO A 141 -13.17 -14.70 12.86
N ASP A 142 -13.97 -13.66 12.62
CA ASP A 142 -15.41 -13.71 12.34
C ASP A 142 -15.76 -13.66 10.85
N GLU A 143 -14.74 -13.61 9.98
CA GLU A 143 -14.89 -13.61 8.53
C GLU A 143 -14.35 -14.92 7.91
N ALA A 144 -14.94 -15.34 6.80
CA ALA A 144 -14.41 -16.40 5.96
C ALA A 144 -13.68 -15.80 4.75
N PRO A 145 -12.46 -16.24 4.41
CA PRO A 145 -11.80 -15.80 3.19
C PRO A 145 -12.63 -16.19 1.96
N GLN A 146 -12.79 -15.26 1.02
CA GLN A 146 -13.59 -15.48 -0.18
C GLN A 146 -12.76 -15.13 -1.43
N LEU A 147 -13.15 -15.71 -2.57
CA LEU A 147 -12.65 -15.33 -3.88
C LEU A 147 -13.81 -14.82 -4.75
N PRO A 148 -13.55 -13.95 -5.74
CA PRO A 148 -12.25 -13.32 -6.02
C PRO A 148 -11.92 -12.15 -5.08
N HIS A 149 -12.85 -11.77 -4.20
CA HIS A 149 -12.72 -10.62 -3.31
C HIS A 149 -12.52 -11.07 -1.86
N SER A 150 -11.67 -10.35 -1.11
CA SER A 150 -11.46 -10.57 0.33
C SER A 150 -10.87 -11.94 0.68
N ASN A 151 -9.83 -12.37 -0.04
CA ASN A 151 -9.13 -13.63 0.24
C ASN A 151 -8.17 -13.59 1.46
N GLY A 152 -8.03 -12.44 2.12
CA GLY A 152 -7.19 -12.25 3.32
C GLY A 152 -5.68 -12.23 3.07
N LEU A 153 -5.22 -12.65 1.89
CA LEU A 153 -3.81 -12.82 1.57
C LEU A 153 -3.25 -11.63 0.81
N LEU A 154 -1.93 -11.53 0.76
CA LEU A 154 -1.18 -10.62 -0.10
C LEU A 154 -0.26 -11.48 -0.96
N THR A 155 -0.31 -11.34 -2.28
CA THR A 155 0.58 -12.11 -3.16
C THR A 155 1.94 -11.45 -3.28
N LEU A 156 2.96 -12.22 -3.71
CA LEU A 156 4.29 -11.68 -3.97
C LEU A 156 4.27 -10.53 -4.97
N ALA A 157 3.47 -10.64 -6.05
CA ALA A 157 3.35 -9.58 -7.04
C ALA A 157 2.77 -8.30 -6.43
N GLU A 158 1.71 -8.41 -5.63
CA GLU A 158 1.12 -7.27 -4.93
C GLU A 158 2.10 -6.60 -3.96
N ALA A 159 2.84 -7.40 -3.18
CA ALA A 159 3.77 -6.89 -2.19
C ALA A 159 5.02 -6.25 -2.81
N VAL A 160 5.58 -6.85 -3.87
CA VAL A 160 6.71 -6.26 -4.62
C VAL A 160 6.28 -4.95 -5.28
N HIS A 161 5.07 -4.90 -5.84
CA HIS A 161 4.51 -3.65 -6.40
C HIS A 161 4.34 -2.58 -5.32
N GLU A 162 3.84 -2.94 -4.13
CA GLU A 162 3.67 -2.00 -3.02
C GLU A 162 5.02 -1.38 -2.59
N VAL A 163 6.07 -2.20 -2.50
CA VAL A 163 7.42 -1.76 -2.13
C VAL A 163 8.07 -0.93 -3.22
N LEU A 164 7.90 -1.33 -4.49
CA LEU A 164 8.37 -0.55 -5.64
C LEU A 164 7.75 0.85 -5.61
N MET A 165 6.42 0.93 -5.48
CA MET A 165 5.70 2.20 -5.47
C MET A 165 6.06 3.05 -4.26
N GLU A 166 6.26 2.47 -3.08
CA GLU A 166 6.79 3.18 -1.91
C GLU A 166 8.08 3.95 -2.22
N HIS A 167 9.05 3.27 -2.85
CA HIS A 167 10.36 3.85 -3.18
C HIS A 167 10.26 4.91 -4.27
N LEU A 168 9.44 4.69 -5.30
CA LEU A 168 9.22 5.65 -6.38
C LEU A 168 8.50 6.91 -5.87
N VAL A 169 7.50 6.76 -5.01
CA VAL A 169 6.82 7.88 -4.35
C VAL A 169 7.83 8.67 -3.51
N TYR A 170 8.65 8.02 -2.67
CA TYR A 170 9.68 8.75 -1.92
C TYR A 170 10.59 9.55 -2.84
N ALA A 171 11.11 8.92 -3.91
CA ALA A 171 12.05 9.57 -4.82
C ALA A 171 11.41 10.80 -5.49
N ALA A 172 10.16 10.67 -5.96
CA ALA A 172 9.38 11.75 -6.53
C ALA A 172 9.13 12.90 -5.54
N MET A 173 8.71 12.58 -4.30
CA MET A 173 8.42 13.61 -3.29
C MET A 173 9.70 14.30 -2.80
N SER A 174 10.80 13.56 -2.66
CA SER A 174 12.11 14.12 -2.31
C SER A 174 12.62 15.07 -3.39
N HIS A 175 12.53 14.65 -4.66
CA HIS A 175 12.85 15.52 -5.80
C HIS A 175 11.96 16.77 -5.83
N ALA A 176 10.67 16.64 -5.49
CA ALA A 176 9.76 17.78 -5.39
C ALA A 176 10.04 18.73 -4.22
N GLY A 177 10.88 18.34 -3.24
CA GLY A 177 10.99 19.05 -1.96
C GLY A 177 9.69 19.05 -1.16
N ALA A 178 8.80 18.09 -1.40
CA ALA A 178 7.50 18.01 -0.75
C ALA A 178 7.58 17.25 0.57
N ALA A 179 6.89 17.73 1.61
CA ALA A 179 6.77 17.04 2.89
C ALA A 179 5.71 15.92 2.85
N ILE A 180 5.72 15.12 1.78
CA ILE A 180 4.90 13.91 1.63
C ILE A 180 5.85 12.72 1.71
N THR A 181 5.69 11.89 2.72
CA THR A 181 6.60 10.78 2.98
C THR A 181 5.86 9.45 2.97
N PRO A 182 6.36 8.41 2.30
CA PRO A 182 5.76 7.09 2.43
C PRO A 182 6.03 6.50 3.82
N LEU A 183 5.05 5.76 4.35
CA LEU A 183 5.21 4.92 5.52
C LEU A 183 6.09 3.71 5.14
N PRO A 184 7.21 3.47 5.84
CA PRO A 184 8.19 2.50 5.38
C PRO A 184 7.76 1.05 5.58
N ALA A 185 8.06 0.21 4.60
CA ALA A 185 8.10 -1.24 4.73
C ALA A 185 9.42 -1.69 5.38
N TYR A 186 9.32 -2.59 6.35
CA TYR A 186 10.47 -3.20 7.01
C TYR A 186 10.93 -4.48 6.31
N ALA A 187 10.01 -5.35 5.91
CA ALA A 187 10.37 -6.63 5.30
C ALA A 187 9.21 -7.24 4.54
N LEU A 188 9.55 -8.20 3.68
CA LEU A 188 8.60 -9.10 3.06
C LEU A 188 8.98 -10.54 3.42
N ILE A 189 8.01 -11.30 3.92
CA ILE A 189 8.19 -12.69 4.34
C ILE A 189 7.37 -13.60 3.43
N ASP A 190 8.02 -14.56 2.76
CA ASP A 190 7.34 -15.67 2.08
C ASP A 190 6.85 -16.65 3.14
N LEU A 191 5.56 -16.97 3.10
CA LEU A 191 4.92 -17.86 4.06
C LEU A 191 5.06 -19.34 3.70
N GLY A 192 5.64 -19.67 2.53
CA GLY A 192 5.85 -21.05 2.11
C GLY A 192 4.60 -21.75 1.56
N PHE A 193 3.50 -21.02 1.35
CA PHE A 193 2.28 -21.48 0.68
C PHE A 193 1.79 -20.46 -0.35
N ASP A 194 0.84 -20.85 -1.19
CA ASP A 194 0.35 -20.04 -2.31
C ASP A 194 -1.09 -19.60 -2.12
N ALA A 195 -1.39 -18.37 -2.55
CA ALA A 195 -2.73 -17.89 -2.78
C ALA A 195 -3.27 -18.47 -4.10
N LEU A 196 -4.52 -18.91 -4.08
CA LEU A 196 -5.24 -19.43 -5.24
C LEU A 196 -6.14 -18.33 -5.83
N TRP A 197 -6.42 -18.47 -7.12
CA TRP A 197 -7.29 -17.57 -7.85
C TRP A 197 -8.56 -18.28 -8.32
N HIS A 198 -9.68 -17.56 -8.36
CA HIS A 198 -10.95 -18.09 -8.84
C HIS A 198 -10.99 -18.27 -10.36
N ASP A 199 -10.22 -17.44 -11.09
CA ASP A 199 -10.18 -17.39 -12.54
C ASP A 199 -9.24 -18.43 -13.18
N GLY A 200 -8.67 -19.34 -12.37
CA GLY A 200 -7.77 -20.38 -12.85
C GLY A 200 -6.34 -19.90 -13.17
N ARG A 201 -5.98 -18.66 -12.85
CA ARG A 201 -4.59 -18.21 -12.90
C ARG A 201 -3.70 -19.08 -12.00
N ALA A 202 -2.42 -19.15 -12.37
CA ALA A 202 -1.42 -19.86 -11.58
C ALA A 202 -1.39 -19.34 -10.14
N ALA A 203 -1.25 -20.27 -9.19
CA ALA A 203 -1.12 -19.92 -7.78
C ALA A 203 0.11 -19.02 -7.57
N GLU A 204 -0.02 -18.02 -6.71
CA GLU A 204 1.07 -17.07 -6.43
C GLU A 204 1.54 -17.20 -4.97
N PRO A 205 2.83 -17.01 -4.68
CA PRO A 205 3.32 -17.02 -3.31
C PRO A 205 2.53 -16.07 -2.41
N ALA A 206 2.02 -16.59 -1.30
CA ALA A 206 1.44 -15.78 -0.25
C ALA A 206 2.56 -15.23 0.64
N VAL A 207 2.49 -13.92 0.90
CA VAL A 207 3.55 -13.21 1.61
C VAL A 207 2.97 -12.28 2.68
N LEU A 208 3.80 -11.92 3.65
CA LEU A 208 3.52 -10.84 4.58
C LEU A 208 4.33 -9.62 4.20
N LEU A 209 3.70 -8.44 4.20
CA LEU A 209 4.37 -7.16 4.16
C LEU A 209 4.37 -6.55 5.57
N LEU A 210 5.55 -6.43 6.16
CA LEU A 210 5.75 -5.82 7.46
C LEU A 210 6.01 -4.34 7.26
N ARG A 211 5.21 -3.48 7.89
CA ARG A 211 5.33 -2.03 7.81
C ARG A 211 5.42 -1.41 9.20
N ARG A 212 5.91 -0.18 9.25
CA ARG A 212 5.86 0.65 10.46
C ARG A 212 4.41 0.79 10.92
N ALA A 213 4.14 0.46 12.18
CA ALA A 213 2.81 0.64 12.75
C ALA A 213 2.51 2.14 12.94
N CYS A 214 1.34 2.57 12.49
CA CYS A 214 0.87 3.94 12.63
C CYS A 214 -0.65 3.96 12.84
N THR A 215 -1.17 5.05 13.38
CA THR A 215 -2.62 5.31 13.41
C THR A 215 -3.10 5.78 12.04
N ARG A 216 -4.41 5.93 11.86
CA ARG A 216 -4.99 6.49 10.63
C ARG A 216 -5.92 7.66 10.98
N PRO A 217 -6.11 8.63 10.09
CA PRO A 217 -7.12 9.68 10.28
C PRO A 217 -8.52 9.06 10.38
N ARG A 218 -9.39 9.67 11.19
CA ARG A 218 -10.73 9.15 11.49
C ARG A 218 -11.56 8.83 10.26
N CYS A 219 -11.50 9.66 9.22
CA CYS A 219 -12.21 9.46 7.96
C CYS A 219 -11.79 8.20 7.18
N GLN A 220 -10.63 7.60 7.47
CA GLN A 220 -10.16 6.39 6.79
C GLN A 220 -10.57 5.10 7.50
N TRP A 221 -10.88 5.14 8.80
CA TRP A 221 -11.33 3.97 9.56
C TRP A 221 -12.77 4.05 10.08
N GLN A 222 -13.43 5.20 9.96
CA GLN A 222 -14.85 5.41 10.27
C GLN A 222 -15.51 6.26 9.18
N ARG A 223 -16.82 6.07 8.95
CA ARG A 223 -17.65 7.01 8.19
C ARG A 223 -17.70 8.34 8.94
N TYR A 224 -16.78 9.24 8.61
CA TYR A 224 -16.60 10.52 9.29
C TYR A 224 -16.31 11.61 8.27
N TRP A 225 -16.82 12.80 8.54
CA TRP A 225 -16.61 13.97 7.69
C TRP A 225 -15.11 14.30 7.62
N GLN A 226 -14.56 14.28 6.41
CA GLN A 226 -13.15 14.54 6.12
C GLN A 226 -12.84 16.04 6.06
N GLY A 227 -13.77 16.82 5.52
CA GLY A 227 -13.65 18.25 5.32
C GLY A 227 -12.87 18.68 4.07
N PRO A 228 -13.12 19.90 3.59
CA PRO A 228 -12.53 20.43 2.36
C PRO A 228 -11.02 20.61 2.46
N GLU A 229 -10.47 20.88 3.63
CA GLU A 229 -9.03 21.09 3.83
C GLU A 229 -8.25 19.80 3.57
N LEU A 230 -8.68 18.68 4.18
CA LEU A 230 -8.03 17.39 3.97
C LEU A 230 -8.29 16.86 2.56
N ALA A 231 -9.50 17.04 2.01
CA ALA A 231 -9.77 16.70 0.60
C ALA A 231 -8.85 17.47 -0.37
N GLY A 232 -8.61 18.76 -0.11
CA GLY A 232 -7.69 19.59 -0.86
C GLY A 232 -6.24 19.11 -0.75
N ALA A 233 -5.80 18.74 0.46
CA ALA A 233 -4.47 18.18 0.68
C ALA A 233 -4.26 16.85 -0.06
N LEU A 234 -5.24 15.95 -0.06
CA LEU A 234 -5.19 14.69 -0.82
C LEU A 234 -5.17 14.93 -2.33
N MET A 235 -5.99 15.87 -2.82
CA MET A 235 -5.97 16.29 -4.22
C MET A 235 -4.59 16.84 -4.61
N GLN A 236 -3.98 17.68 -3.77
CA GLN A 236 -2.64 18.22 -4.02
C GLN A 236 -1.58 17.11 -4.05
N ALA A 237 -1.66 16.12 -3.17
CA ALA A 237 -0.78 14.95 -3.19
C ALA A 237 -0.93 14.15 -4.50
N GLU A 238 -2.16 13.88 -4.94
CA GLU A 238 -2.43 13.23 -6.23
C GLU A 238 -1.88 14.03 -7.40
N LEU A 239 -2.09 15.34 -7.46
CA LEU A 239 -1.58 16.18 -8.55
C LEU A 239 -0.04 16.18 -8.58
N LEU A 240 0.61 16.14 -7.42
CA LEU A 240 2.06 16.02 -7.35
C LEU A 240 2.54 14.66 -7.85
N LEU A 241 1.88 13.56 -7.49
CA LEU A 241 2.16 12.22 -8.03
C LEU A 241 2.04 12.19 -9.56
N ARG A 242 0.98 12.81 -10.09
CA ARG A 242 0.70 12.88 -11.53
C ARG A 242 1.80 13.56 -12.32
N ARG A 243 2.44 14.60 -11.76
CA ARG A 243 3.62 15.22 -12.38
C ARG A 243 4.71 14.21 -12.72
N TYR A 244 4.85 13.17 -11.90
CA TYR A 244 5.82 12.09 -12.09
C TYR A 244 5.25 10.86 -12.82
N GLY A 245 4.05 10.96 -13.41
CA GLY A 245 3.43 9.81 -14.09
C GLY A 245 2.96 8.71 -13.13
N LEU A 246 2.74 9.04 -11.85
CA LEU A 246 2.17 8.15 -10.84
C LEU A 246 0.76 8.60 -10.48
N THR A 247 -0.11 7.68 -10.08
CA THR A 247 -1.46 8.00 -9.59
C THR A 247 -1.92 7.00 -8.55
N ALA A 248 -2.63 7.48 -7.53
CA ALA A 248 -3.40 6.63 -6.62
C ALA A 248 -4.84 6.40 -7.11
N SER A 249 -5.32 7.22 -8.06
CA SER A 249 -6.75 7.43 -8.34
C SER A 249 -7.26 6.63 -9.54
N SER A 250 -6.46 6.45 -10.60
CA SER A 250 -6.89 5.75 -11.83
C SER A 250 -6.76 4.23 -11.75
N CYS A 251 -7.08 3.65 -10.59
CA CYS A 251 -6.97 2.22 -10.31
C CYS A 251 -8.31 1.48 -10.33
N GLY A 252 -9.42 2.19 -10.57
CA GLY A 252 -10.78 1.64 -10.59
C GLY A 252 -11.41 1.42 -9.21
N ALA A 253 -10.67 1.62 -8.11
CA ALA A 253 -11.21 1.42 -6.76
C ALA A 253 -12.39 2.37 -6.43
N VAL A 254 -12.28 3.61 -6.90
CA VAL A 254 -13.32 4.63 -6.80
C VAL A 254 -13.46 5.28 -8.18
N ARG A 255 -14.38 4.77 -8.99
CA ARG A 255 -14.69 5.33 -10.31
C ARG A 255 -16.19 5.48 -10.46
N PHE A 256 -16.59 6.65 -10.96
CA PHE A 256 -17.96 6.97 -11.26
C PHE A 256 -18.13 7.22 -12.75
N HIS A 257 -19.20 6.70 -13.31
CA HIS A 257 -19.66 6.96 -14.65
C HIS A 257 -20.85 7.90 -14.56
N VAL A 258 -20.75 9.07 -15.19
CA VAL A 258 -21.83 10.06 -15.20
C VAL A 258 -22.27 10.27 -16.63
N CYS A 259 -23.54 10.03 -16.92
CA CYS A 259 -24.11 10.19 -18.24
C CYS A 259 -25.49 10.85 -18.17
N GLN A 260 -26.00 11.26 -19.32
CA GLN A 260 -27.37 11.72 -19.47
C GLN A 260 -28.12 10.69 -20.31
N GLU A 261 -29.18 10.11 -19.75
CA GLU A 261 -30.04 9.14 -20.42
C GLU A 261 -31.48 9.66 -20.34
N ASN A 262 -32.18 9.75 -21.47
CA ASN A 262 -33.55 10.29 -21.57
C ASN A 262 -33.75 11.69 -20.96
N GLY A 263 -32.70 12.52 -20.98
CA GLY A 263 -32.70 13.86 -20.39
C GLY A 263 -32.40 13.90 -18.90
N GLU A 264 -32.30 12.75 -18.23
CA GLU A 264 -32.00 12.64 -16.81
C GLU A 264 -30.51 12.34 -16.57
N LEU A 265 -29.97 12.94 -15.52
CA LEU A 265 -28.59 12.70 -15.10
C LEU A 265 -28.54 11.35 -14.36
N GLN A 266 -27.67 10.46 -14.79
CA GLN A 266 -27.42 9.20 -14.13
C GLN A 266 -25.98 9.10 -13.66
N VAL A 267 -25.80 8.50 -12.48
CA VAL A 267 -24.50 8.23 -11.88
C VAL A 267 -24.43 6.75 -11.57
N ARG A 268 -23.41 6.07 -12.08
CA ARG A 268 -23.18 4.65 -11.86
C ARG A 268 -21.79 4.38 -11.29
N ARG A 269 -21.67 3.35 -10.45
CA ARG A 269 -20.42 2.74 -10.01
C ARG A 269 -20.62 1.24 -9.89
N ASP A 270 -19.68 0.45 -10.41
CA ASP A 270 -19.74 -1.01 -10.38
C ASP A 270 -21.11 -1.53 -10.88
N GLU A 271 -21.60 -0.93 -11.97
CA GLU A 271 -22.90 -1.20 -12.61
C GLU A 271 -24.14 -0.84 -11.77
N GLN A 272 -23.95 -0.28 -10.57
CA GLN A 272 -25.03 0.17 -9.69
C GLN A 272 -25.29 1.66 -9.86
N GLU A 273 -26.55 2.04 -10.01
CA GLU A 273 -26.98 3.43 -9.98
C GLU A 273 -26.90 3.99 -8.56
N LEU A 274 -26.36 5.20 -8.43
CA LEU A 274 -26.17 5.87 -7.15
C LEU A 274 -27.14 7.04 -7.00
N PRO A 275 -27.88 7.13 -5.89
CA PRO A 275 -28.67 8.31 -5.60
C PRO A 275 -27.74 9.49 -5.29
N ILE A 276 -28.04 10.66 -5.86
CA ILE A 276 -27.29 11.89 -5.61
C ILE A 276 -28.22 13.01 -5.16
N SER A 277 -27.68 13.94 -4.36
CA SER A 277 -28.42 15.12 -3.94
C SER A 277 -28.61 16.11 -5.09
N ALA A 278 -29.60 16.99 -4.99
CA ALA A 278 -29.83 18.04 -6.00
C ALA A 278 -28.62 18.97 -6.18
N GLN A 279 -27.88 19.24 -5.09
CA GLN A 279 -26.65 20.04 -5.13
C GLN A 279 -25.55 19.36 -5.96
N VAL A 280 -25.37 18.04 -5.75
CA VAL A 280 -24.39 17.23 -6.50
C VAL A 280 -24.83 17.13 -7.96
N ALA A 281 -26.11 16.88 -8.23
CA ALA A 281 -26.66 16.85 -9.57
C ALA A 281 -26.38 18.14 -10.35
N GLY A 282 -26.61 19.31 -9.73
CA GLY A 282 -26.28 20.59 -10.35
C GLY A 282 -24.79 20.78 -10.64
N THR A 283 -23.91 20.21 -9.82
CA THR A 283 -22.45 20.24 -10.05
C THR A 283 -22.06 19.34 -11.21
N LEU A 284 -22.56 18.10 -11.23
CA LEU A 284 -22.32 17.15 -12.31
C LEU A 284 -22.87 17.62 -13.65
N GLN A 285 -24.04 18.26 -13.67
CA GLN A 285 -24.61 18.89 -14.88
C GLN A 285 -23.70 20.00 -15.43
N ARG A 286 -23.07 20.82 -14.56
CA ARG A 286 -22.10 21.82 -15.01
C ARG A 286 -20.85 21.18 -15.61
N LEU A 287 -20.31 20.14 -14.96
CA LEU A 287 -19.16 19.39 -15.47
C LEU A 287 -19.46 18.72 -16.81
N MET A 288 -20.63 18.09 -16.95
CA MET A 288 -21.09 17.50 -18.21
C MET A 288 -21.23 18.55 -19.30
N SER A 289 -21.82 19.71 -18.97
CA SER A 289 -21.98 20.81 -19.92
C SER A 289 -20.63 21.35 -20.41
N ALA A 290 -19.65 21.50 -19.49
CA ALA A 290 -18.27 21.84 -19.85
C ALA A 290 -17.62 20.77 -20.74
N ASN A 291 -17.92 19.49 -20.48
CA ASN A 291 -17.53 18.35 -21.31
C ASN A 291 -18.43 18.13 -22.54
N ARG A 292 -19.12 19.17 -23.03
CA ARG A 292 -19.96 19.15 -24.24
C ARG A 292 -21.04 18.05 -24.24
N GLY A 293 -21.57 17.73 -23.06
CA GLY A 293 -22.58 16.70 -22.85
C GLY A 293 -22.07 15.26 -22.98
N GLN A 294 -20.77 15.05 -23.21
CA GLN A 294 -20.20 13.69 -23.27
C GLN A 294 -20.15 13.05 -21.88
N PRO A 295 -20.29 11.72 -21.78
CA PRO A 295 -20.18 11.01 -20.51
C PRO A 295 -18.88 11.36 -19.77
N LEU A 296 -18.97 11.51 -18.44
CA LEU A 296 -17.82 11.74 -17.58
C LEU A 296 -17.37 10.43 -16.96
N LEU A 297 -16.06 10.22 -16.96
CA LEU A 297 -15.39 9.33 -16.02
C LEU A 297 -14.77 10.18 -14.92
N ILE A 298 -15.11 9.86 -13.67
CA ILE A 298 -14.61 10.56 -12.49
C ILE A 298 -13.86 9.56 -11.62
N ASP A 299 -12.56 9.75 -11.46
CA ASP A 299 -11.68 8.97 -10.58
C ASP A 299 -11.59 9.64 -9.20
N GLY A 300 -11.87 8.87 -8.15
CA GLY A 300 -11.74 9.30 -6.77
C GLY A 300 -10.29 9.27 -6.30
N VAL A 301 -9.87 10.32 -5.59
CA VAL A 301 -8.52 10.43 -5.00
C VAL A 301 -8.34 9.39 -3.90
N ASN A 302 -7.54 8.35 -4.17
CA ASN A 302 -7.37 7.22 -3.25
C ASN A 302 -6.01 7.21 -2.53
N VAL A 303 -5.51 8.39 -2.16
CA VAL A 303 -4.30 8.52 -1.33
C VAL A 303 -4.65 8.14 0.11
N GLN A 304 -4.09 7.04 0.60
CA GLN A 304 -4.28 6.58 1.98
C GLN A 304 -3.21 7.18 2.89
N LEU A 305 -3.58 7.49 4.13
CA LEU A 305 -2.76 8.25 5.07
C LEU A 305 -2.43 7.44 6.31
N ALA A 306 -1.26 7.71 6.87
CA ALA A 306 -0.82 7.27 8.18
C ALA A 306 -0.67 8.49 9.10
N GLY A 307 -0.97 8.32 10.38
CA GLY A 307 -0.84 9.33 11.42
C GLY A 307 -1.80 10.50 11.26
N VAL A 308 -1.39 11.66 11.80
CA VAL A 308 -2.15 12.90 11.75
C VAL A 308 -1.65 13.76 10.58
N PRO A 309 -2.49 14.14 9.61
CA PRO A 309 -2.08 14.96 8.48
C PRO A 309 -1.94 16.43 8.87
N GLY A 310 -0.89 17.08 8.35
CA GLY A 310 -0.78 18.54 8.30
C GLY A 310 -1.27 19.05 6.95
N VAL A 311 -2.21 20.00 6.95
CA VAL A 311 -2.78 20.57 5.70
C VAL A 311 -2.23 21.96 5.37
N ALA A 312 -1.69 22.68 6.35
CA ALA A 312 -1.08 24.00 6.17
C ALA A 312 -0.01 24.25 7.26
N PRO A 313 1.29 24.01 6.98
CA PRO A 313 1.85 23.51 5.71
C PRO A 313 1.44 22.06 5.43
N LEU A 314 1.48 21.67 4.14
CA LEU A 314 1.19 20.29 3.73
C LEU A 314 2.28 19.35 4.26
N GLN A 315 1.89 18.42 5.14
CA GLN A 315 2.74 17.38 5.68
C GLN A 315 1.94 16.09 5.78
N LEU A 316 2.26 15.11 4.92
CA LEU A 316 1.51 13.86 4.84
C LEU A 316 2.44 12.67 5.01
N GLN A 317 1.95 11.63 5.68
CA GLN A 317 2.52 10.29 5.61
C GLN A 317 1.55 9.41 4.83
N VAL A 318 1.99 8.86 3.69
CA VAL A 318 1.14 8.09 2.77
C VAL A 318 1.44 6.60 2.86
N MET A 319 0.43 5.75 2.61
CA MET A 319 0.57 4.29 2.72
C MET A 319 -0.33 3.55 1.71
N ASP A 320 -0.31 2.22 1.76
CA ASP A 320 -1.16 1.31 0.96
C ASP A 320 -1.01 1.51 -0.57
N PHE A 321 0.22 1.30 -1.08
CA PHE A 321 0.55 1.56 -2.49
C PHE A 321 0.12 0.47 -3.49
N GLY A 322 -0.48 -0.63 -3.04
CA GLY A 322 -0.87 -1.77 -3.90
C GLY A 322 -1.82 -1.42 -5.06
N ARG A 323 -2.45 -0.23 -5.05
CA ARG A 323 -3.30 0.26 -6.14
C ARG A 323 -2.69 1.39 -6.96
N TYR A 324 -1.50 1.87 -6.62
CA TYR A 324 -0.83 2.94 -7.35
C TYR A 324 -0.40 2.42 -8.72
N ARG A 325 -0.40 3.29 -9.74
CA ARG A 325 -0.08 2.90 -11.12
C ARG A 325 0.76 3.96 -11.81
N PHE A 326 1.45 3.49 -12.85
CA PHE A 326 2.05 4.33 -13.87
C PHE A 326 1.00 4.80 -14.88
N ALA A 327 1.09 6.04 -15.35
CA ALA A 327 0.31 6.53 -16.48
C ALA A 327 1.06 7.63 -17.22
N GLU A 328 1.07 7.55 -18.54
CA GLU A 328 1.68 8.58 -19.40
C GLU A 328 0.78 9.81 -19.59
N ARG A 329 -0.52 9.65 -19.32
CA ARG A 329 -1.54 10.68 -19.51
C ARG A 329 -2.71 10.42 -18.58
N PHE A 330 -3.34 11.50 -18.11
CA PHE A 330 -4.57 11.44 -17.32
C PHE A 330 -5.70 12.16 -18.05
N GLU A 331 -6.84 11.50 -18.19
CA GLU A 331 -7.95 12.01 -19.00
C GLU A 331 -9.28 12.10 -18.23
N HIS A 332 -9.34 11.51 -17.05
CA HIS A 332 -10.57 11.47 -16.25
C HIS A 332 -10.66 12.65 -15.30
N HIS A 333 -11.88 13.06 -14.96
CA HIS A 333 -12.07 14.04 -13.89
C HIS A 333 -11.54 13.47 -12.57
N LEU A 334 -11.01 14.33 -11.71
CA LEU A 334 -10.64 13.97 -10.35
C LEU A 334 -11.72 14.39 -9.38
N TYR A 335 -11.89 13.58 -8.33
CA TYR A 335 -12.80 13.84 -7.23
C TYR A 335 -12.13 13.53 -5.88
N ALA A 336 -12.08 14.51 -4.98
CA ALA A 336 -11.70 14.29 -3.58
C ALA A 336 -12.91 14.55 -2.69
N TRP A 337 -13.41 13.52 -2.00
CA TRP A 337 -14.60 13.62 -1.17
C TRP A 337 -14.36 14.43 0.10
N ILE A 338 -15.38 15.13 0.58
CA ILE A 338 -15.34 15.84 1.87
C ILE A 338 -16.19 15.16 2.94
N ASP A 339 -17.16 14.34 2.52
CA ASP A 339 -18.15 13.72 3.40
C ASP A 339 -17.72 12.36 3.95
N ALA A 340 -18.53 11.83 4.85
CA ALA A 340 -18.36 10.51 5.44
C ALA A 340 -18.57 9.35 4.45
N ASP A 341 -19.31 9.59 3.36
CA ASP A 341 -19.54 8.63 2.29
C ASP A 341 -19.00 9.18 0.97
N TYR A 342 -17.94 8.56 0.48
CA TYR A 342 -17.31 8.95 -0.79
C TYR A 342 -18.26 8.78 -1.99
N GLN A 343 -19.28 7.92 -1.88
CA GLN A 343 -20.24 7.65 -2.96
C GLN A 343 -21.24 8.78 -3.19
N ASN A 344 -21.42 9.68 -2.21
CA ASN A 344 -22.32 10.81 -2.34
C ASN A 344 -21.84 11.87 -3.33
N LEU A 345 -20.60 11.75 -3.84
CA LEU A 345 -20.03 12.70 -4.79
C LEU A 345 -20.05 14.15 -4.27
N ASN A 346 -20.08 14.35 -2.95
CA ASN A 346 -19.90 15.67 -2.36
C ASN A 346 -18.41 15.89 -2.08
N GLY A 347 -17.82 16.84 -2.80
CA GLY A 347 -16.41 17.15 -2.64
C GLY A 347 -15.83 18.07 -3.70
N LEU A 348 -14.50 18.03 -3.79
CA LEU A 348 -13.72 18.84 -4.73
C LEU A 348 -13.57 18.10 -6.05
N TYR A 349 -13.77 18.83 -7.15
CA TYR A 349 -13.64 18.31 -8.50
C TYR A 349 -12.53 19.04 -9.26
N LEU A 350 -11.85 18.32 -10.14
CA LEU A 350 -10.92 18.91 -11.08
C LEU A 350 -11.09 18.27 -12.46
N ALA A 351 -11.43 19.09 -13.44
CA ALA A 351 -11.61 18.66 -14.81
C ALA A 351 -10.27 18.61 -15.56
N PRO A 352 -10.12 17.72 -16.57
CA PRO A 352 -8.87 17.59 -17.34
C PRO A 352 -8.40 18.86 -18.06
N ASP A 353 -9.30 19.79 -18.34
CA ASP A 353 -9.03 21.08 -18.99
C ASP A 353 -8.77 22.23 -18.00
N ASP A 354 -8.91 21.99 -16.69
CA ASP A 354 -8.54 22.97 -15.66
C ASP A 354 -7.01 23.19 -15.68
N PRO A 355 -6.50 24.44 -15.67
CA PRO A 355 -5.06 24.72 -15.68
C PRO A 355 -4.27 24.11 -14.51
N ARG A 356 -4.94 23.76 -13.41
CA ARG A 356 -4.33 23.10 -12.25
C ARG A 356 -4.26 21.58 -12.43
N TYR A 357 -4.92 21.02 -13.44
CA TYR A 357 -4.91 19.59 -13.73
C TYR A 357 -3.55 19.19 -14.29
N VAL A 358 -2.78 18.47 -13.49
CA VAL A 358 -1.40 18.14 -13.80
C VAL A 358 -1.32 16.91 -14.72
N GLN A 359 -0.62 17.07 -15.84
CA GLN A 359 -0.13 15.97 -16.68
C GLN A 359 1.30 15.59 -16.29
N PRO A 360 1.75 14.36 -16.60
CA PRO A 360 3.13 13.97 -16.37
C PRO A 360 4.11 14.90 -17.10
N ASP A 361 5.13 15.36 -16.39
CA ASP A 361 6.23 16.11 -16.99
C ASP A 361 7.13 15.12 -17.75
N PRO A 362 7.28 15.24 -19.09
CA PRO A 362 8.06 14.29 -19.88
C PRO A 362 9.52 14.14 -19.44
N ARG A 363 10.07 15.12 -18.70
CA ARG A 363 11.45 15.07 -18.19
C ARG A 363 11.58 14.35 -16.85
N LEU A 364 10.49 14.24 -16.09
CA LEU A 364 10.47 13.68 -14.74
C LEU A 364 9.65 12.39 -14.65
N SER A 365 8.78 12.14 -15.64
CA SER A 365 7.80 11.07 -15.63
C SER A 365 8.45 9.70 -15.48
N LEU A 366 7.92 8.93 -14.55
CA LEU A 366 8.27 7.55 -14.28
C LEU A 366 7.35 6.58 -15.05
N ALA A 367 6.37 7.08 -15.81
CA ALA A 367 5.33 6.26 -16.42
C ALA A 367 5.87 5.12 -17.29
N ARG A 368 6.94 5.40 -18.03
CA ARG A 368 7.61 4.43 -18.92
C ARG A 368 8.50 3.42 -18.22
N SER A 369 8.63 3.52 -16.89
CA SER A 369 9.40 2.55 -16.10
C SER A 369 8.84 1.14 -16.24
N ALA A 370 7.52 1.01 -16.42
CA ALA A 370 6.85 -0.28 -16.62
C ALA A 370 7.26 -0.98 -17.93
N GLU A 371 7.75 -0.22 -18.93
CA GLU A 371 8.26 -0.75 -20.21
C GLU A 371 9.77 -1.04 -20.15
N GLY A 372 10.43 -0.64 -19.07
CA GLY A 372 11.87 -0.73 -18.90
C GLY A 372 12.35 -2.18 -18.78
N ARG A 373 13.56 -2.44 -19.31
CA ARG A 373 14.17 -3.77 -19.27
C ARG A 373 14.29 -4.30 -17.84
N CYS A 374 14.61 -3.45 -16.87
CA CYS A 374 14.77 -3.89 -15.48
C CYS A 374 13.42 -4.19 -14.82
N PHE A 375 12.35 -3.51 -15.22
CA PHE A 375 11.00 -3.81 -14.74
C PHE A 375 10.47 -5.14 -15.30
N VAL A 376 10.69 -5.41 -16.59
CA VAL A 376 10.38 -6.71 -17.20
C VAL A 376 11.14 -7.84 -16.51
N GLU A 377 12.42 -7.62 -16.18
CA GLU A 377 13.20 -8.58 -15.41
C GLU A 377 12.61 -8.82 -14.01
N LEU A 378 12.19 -7.75 -13.31
CA LEU A 378 11.53 -7.86 -12.02
C LEU A 378 10.25 -8.71 -12.10
N GLN A 379 9.39 -8.46 -13.10
CA GLN A 379 8.18 -9.24 -13.32
C GLN A 379 8.50 -10.71 -13.56
N ARG A 380 9.52 -11.01 -14.38
CA ARG A 380 9.98 -12.38 -14.62
C ARG A 380 10.44 -13.06 -13.33
N GLN A 381 11.18 -12.36 -12.46
CA GLN A 381 11.62 -12.91 -11.16
C GLN A 381 10.43 -13.16 -10.23
N VAL A 382 9.40 -12.31 -10.24
CA VAL A 382 8.17 -12.49 -9.45
C VAL A 382 7.38 -13.70 -9.95
N GLU A 383 7.12 -13.80 -11.26
CA GLU A 383 6.35 -14.89 -11.86
C GLU A 383 7.04 -16.25 -11.72
N GLY A 384 8.37 -16.29 -11.89
CA GLY A 384 9.19 -17.50 -11.77
C GLY A 384 9.55 -17.88 -10.33
N PHE A 385 9.13 -17.11 -9.32
CA PHE A 385 9.66 -17.22 -7.96
C PHE A 385 9.44 -18.59 -7.32
N ARG A 386 8.39 -19.35 -7.66
CA ARG A 386 8.22 -20.70 -7.13
C ARG A 386 9.14 -21.75 -7.74
N GLN A 387 9.66 -21.53 -8.94
CA GLN A 387 10.49 -22.49 -9.66
C GLN A 387 11.97 -22.35 -9.24
N ASP A 388 12.47 -21.13 -9.26
CA ASP A 388 13.89 -20.82 -9.07
C ASP A 388 14.18 -19.98 -7.81
N GLY A 389 13.19 -19.92 -6.89
CA GLY A 389 12.97 -18.92 -5.83
C GLY A 389 14.14 -18.49 -4.96
N ASP A 390 15.05 -17.73 -5.53
CA ASP A 390 16.15 -17.04 -4.88
C ASP A 390 15.74 -15.60 -4.50
N PRO A 391 15.57 -15.32 -3.20
CA PRO A 391 15.26 -13.97 -2.72
C PRO A 391 16.29 -12.92 -3.15
N GLN A 392 17.56 -13.30 -3.32
CA GLN A 392 18.62 -12.38 -3.71
C GLN A 392 18.41 -11.86 -5.14
N ARG A 393 18.06 -12.74 -6.08
CA ARG A 393 17.77 -12.36 -7.47
C ARG A 393 16.56 -11.43 -7.56
N LEU A 394 15.52 -11.70 -6.78
CA LEU A 394 14.35 -10.83 -6.70
C LEU A 394 14.72 -9.43 -6.17
N CYS A 395 15.49 -9.37 -5.06
CA CYS A 395 15.94 -8.11 -4.48
C CYS A 395 16.82 -7.31 -5.47
N GLN A 396 17.73 -7.98 -6.17
CA GLN A 396 18.57 -7.36 -7.20
C GLN A 396 17.75 -6.80 -8.36
N ALA A 397 16.76 -7.54 -8.85
CA ALA A 397 15.86 -7.09 -9.90
C ALA A 397 15.06 -5.85 -9.45
N LEU A 398 14.55 -5.84 -8.21
CA LEU A 398 13.85 -4.70 -7.65
C LEU A 398 14.75 -3.46 -7.56
N ARG A 399 15.97 -3.60 -7.05
CA ARG A 399 16.96 -2.50 -7.01
C ARG A 399 17.29 -1.97 -8.41
N ALA A 400 17.45 -2.87 -9.39
CA ALA A 400 17.74 -2.49 -10.76
C ALA A 400 16.57 -1.71 -11.39
N ALA A 401 15.33 -2.17 -11.19
CA ALA A 401 14.13 -1.49 -11.64
C ALA A 401 14.01 -0.09 -11.02
N LEU A 402 14.23 0.04 -9.71
CA LEU A 402 14.25 1.34 -9.02
C LEU A 402 15.36 2.26 -9.52
N ALA A 403 16.56 1.74 -9.73
CA ALA A 403 17.68 2.53 -10.24
C ALA A 403 17.45 3.03 -11.67
N GLU A 404 16.83 2.21 -12.53
CA GLU A 404 16.44 2.58 -13.89
C GLU A 404 15.33 3.65 -13.87
N ALA A 405 14.24 3.40 -13.15
CA ALA A 405 13.10 4.32 -13.04
C ALA A 405 13.52 5.69 -12.51
N CYS A 406 14.30 5.73 -11.42
CA CYS A 406 14.71 6.97 -10.77
C CYS A 406 15.81 7.74 -11.51
N ARG A 407 16.30 7.26 -12.67
CA ARG A 407 17.35 7.94 -13.44
C ARG A 407 16.94 9.35 -13.86
N ALA A 408 15.68 9.54 -14.24
CA ALA A 408 15.13 10.84 -14.64
C ALA A 408 15.20 11.88 -13.52
N LEU A 409 15.10 11.44 -12.26
CA LEU A 409 15.08 12.32 -11.09
C LEU A 409 16.48 12.73 -10.60
N ARG A 410 17.55 12.06 -11.06
CA ARG A 410 18.93 12.35 -10.64
C ARG A 410 19.61 13.41 -11.49
N GLY A 411 19.13 13.67 -12.70
CA GLY A 411 19.78 14.53 -13.69
C GLY A 411 19.49 16.03 -13.56
N GLN A 412 18.76 16.46 -12.53
CA GLN A 412 18.26 17.84 -12.40
C GLN A 412 18.42 18.45 -10.99
N ALA A 413 19.22 17.83 -10.12
CA ALA A 413 19.50 18.34 -8.77
C ALA A 413 20.57 19.44 -8.78
#